data_AF-A0A353F606-F1
#
_entry.id   AF-A0A353F606-F1
#
_cell.length_a   1.000
_cell.length_b   1.000
_cell.length_c   1.000
_cell.angle_alpha   90.00
_cell.angle_beta   90.00
_cell.angle_gamma   90.00
#
_symmetry.space_group_name_H-M   'P 1'
#
loop_
_entity.id
_entity.type
_entity.pdbx_description
1 polymer ?
#
loop_
_entity_poly.entity_id
_entity_poly.type
_entity_poly.pdbx_seq_one_letter_code
_entity_poly.pdbx_strand_id
1 'polypeptide(L)'
;MRPSLCPKFQETILSATGASMFEVVEVIQELWSGYGHIMRLRLDGDYNVVVKHIRMTSTDSHPRGWNSNLSHQRKIKSYQVETSWYCHWSQHCGPKTRIPELLGFDRHNGEILLILEDLDASGFHSRLTPNATPTDAIRACIDWLANFHASFMGVEPTHLWKTGTYWHLETRSEELASLSDNELKKAAPTLDQILTSTAHQTLVHGDAKLANFCFSRSGKDVAAGD
;
A
#
# COMPACT_ATOMS: atom_id res chain seq x y z
N MET A 1 -14.42 18.27 9.89
CA MET A 1 -13.16 18.90 10.37
C MET A 1 -12.03 18.23 9.61
N ARG A 2 -11.15 18.97 8.91
CA ARG A 2 -10.02 18.34 8.18
C ARG A 2 -9.07 17.66 9.20
N PRO A 3 -8.47 16.51 8.88
CA PRO A 3 -7.54 15.86 9.80
C PRO A 3 -6.37 16.81 10.12
N SER A 4 -6.10 17.00 11.41
CA SER A 4 -4.97 17.81 11.86
C SER A 4 -3.74 16.92 12.09
N LEU A 5 -2.60 17.34 11.56
CA LEU A 5 -1.29 16.72 11.77
C LEU A 5 -0.61 17.38 12.99
N CYS A 6 0.08 16.60 13.81
CA CYS A 6 0.84 17.17 14.92
C CYS A 6 1.96 18.09 14.43
N PRO A 7 2.41 19.10 15.21
CA PRO A 7 3.43 20.06 14.78
C PRO A 7 4.69 19.41 14.20
N LYS A 8 5.17 18.33 14.81
CA LYS A 8 6.34 17.59 14.33
C LYS A 8 6.15 17.06 12.90
N PHE A 9 4.99 16.51 12.58
CA PHE A 9 4.71 16.04 11.21
C PHE A 9 4.58 17.18 10.21
N GLN A 10 4.07 18.34 10.63
CA GLN A 10 4.05 19.52 9.78
C GLN A 10 5.49 19.97 9.46
N GLU A 11 6.37 20.02 10.46
CA GLU A 11 7.80 20.32 10.28
C GLU A 11 8.48 19.31 9.33
N THR A 12 8.20 18.01 9.48
CA THR A 12 8.77 17.00 8.59
C THR A 12 8.28 17.17 7.15
N ILE A 13 7.01 17.53 6.92
CA ILE A 13 6.49 17.82 5.57
C ILE A 13 7.24 18.99 4.94
N LEU A 14 7.34 20.12 5.66
CA LEU A 14 8.01 21.32 5.17
C LEU A 14 9.49 21.04 4.87
N SER A 15 10.18 20.34 5.77
CA SER A 15 11.60 19.98 5.61
C SER A 15 11.83 19.03 4.42
N ALA A 16 11.02 17.99 4.29
CA ALA A 16 11.18 16.98 3.23
C ALA A 16 10.86 17.53 1.83
N THR A 17 9.97 18.52 1.76
CA THR A 17 9.51 19.10 0.47
C THR A 17 10.21 20.42 0.12
N GLY A 18 10.88 21.06 1.07
CA GLY A 18 11.44 22.40 0.92
C GLY A 18 10.37 23.51 0.89
N ALA A 19 9.11 23.17 1.14
CA ALA A 19 7.99 24.10 1.14
C ALA A 19 8.00 25.02 2.37
N SER A 20 7.48 26.24 2.22
CA SER A 20 7.29 27.16 3.36
C SER A 20 5.93 26.99 4.04
N MET A 21 4.94 26.48 3.31
CA MET A 21 3.60 26.21 3.80
C MET A 21 2.93 25.12 2.97
N PHE A 22 1.89 24.52 3.54
CA PHE A 22 1.01 23.61 2.81
C PHE A 22 -0.42 23.73 3.32
N GLU A 23 -1.36 23.23 2.52
CA GLU A 23 -2.73 23.00 2.96
C GLU A 23 -3.24 21.63 2.53
N VAL A 24 -4.09 21.03 3.36
CA VAL A 24 -4.82 19.82 2.99
C VAL A 24 -5.91 20.20 2.00
N VAL A 25 -5.77 19.80 0.73
CA VAL A 25 -6.78 20.09 -0.31
C VAL A 25 -7.86 19.01 -0.36
N GLU A 26 -7.49 17.76 -0.08
CA GLU A 26 -8.38 16.61 -0.22
C GLU A 26 -8.00 15.50 0.76
N VAL A 27 -9.01 14.81 1.29
CA VAL A 27 -8.83 13.50 1.92
C VAL A 27 -9.18 12.46 0.86
N ILE A 28 -8.15 11.83 0.30
CA ILE A 28 -8.31 10.85 -0.79
C ILE A 28 -9.04 9.62 -0.26
N GLN A 29 -8.62 9.13 0.91
CA GLN A 29 -9.16 7.90 1.48
C GLN A 29 -8.96 7.85 3.00
N GLU A 30 -9.92 7.27 3.70
CA GLU A 30 -9.76 6.86 5.09
C GLU A 30 -9.09 5.48 5.15
N LEU A 31 -8.10 5.33 6.02
CA LEU A 31 -7.46 4.04 6.28
C LEU A 31 -8.39 3.12 7.08
N TRP A 32 -8.07 1.82 7.14
CA TRP A 32 -8.95 0.83 7.77
C TRP A 32 -9.43 1.28 9.15
N SER A 33 -10.75 1.24 9.38
CA SER A 33 -11.33 1.37 10.73
C SER A 33 -10.80 2.58 11.52
N GLY A 34 -10.56 3.73 10.87
CA GLY A 34 -10.10 4.96 11.54
C GLY A 34 -8.59 5.04 11.83
N TYR A 35 -7.76 4.20 11.20
CA TYR A 35 -6.30 4.18 11.42
C TYR A 35 -5.58 5.37 10.77
N GLY A 36 -6.31 6.39 10.32
CA GLY A 36 -5.75 7.59 9.72
C GLY A 36 -6.26 7.81 8.30
N HIS A 37 -5.49 8.55 7.51
CA HIS A 37 -5.96 9.07 6.23
C HIS A 37 -4.83 9.14 5.21
N ILE A 38 -5.22 8.99 3.95
CA ILE A 38 -4.44 9.40 2.79
C ILE A 38 -4.97 10.77 2.36
N MET A 39 -4.11 11.76 2.31
CA MET A 39 -4.47 13.15 2.05
C MET A 39 -3.61 13.73 0.93
N ARG A 40 -4.21 14.55 0.07
CA ARG A 40 -3.46 15.38 -0.86
C ARG A 40 -3.19 16.72 -0.19
N LEU A 41 -1.93 17.12 -0.20
CA LEU A 41 -1.49 18.44 0.24
C LEU A 41 -1.06 19.26 -0.98
N ARG A 42 -1.47 20.53 -0.99
CA ARG A 42 -0.92 21.54 -1.89
C ARG A 42 0.15 22.31 -1.14
N LEU A 43 1.34 22.40 -1.73
CA LEU A 43 2.47 23.18 -1.23
C LEU A 43 2.50 24.56 -1.88
N ASP A 44 3.42 25.43 -1.43
CA ASP A 44 3.74 26.65 -2.15
C ASP A 44 4.24 26.37 -3.58
N GLY A 45 3.87 27.22 -4.54
CA GLY A 45 4.20 27.03 -5.95
C GLY A 45 3.28 26.06 -6.72
N ASP A 46 2.11 25.73 -6.18
CA ASP A 46 1.08 24.87 -6.81
C ASP A 46 1.55 23.42 -7.11
N TYR A 47 2.51 22.93 -6.32
CA TYR A 47 2.92 21.52 -6.34
C TYR A 47 2.14 20.69 -5.32
N ASN A 48 1.85 19.43 -5.64
CA ASN A 48 1.09 18.53 -4.77
C ASN A 48 1.93 17.35 -4.28
N VAL A 49 1.66 16.93 -3.04
CA VAL A 49 2.15 15.67 -2.46
C VAL A 49 1.00 14.88 -1.86
N VAL A 50 1.17 13.57 -1.78
CA VAL A 50 0.24 12.69 -1.06
C VAL A 50 0.87 12.32 0.28
N VAL A 51 0.14 12.52 1.37
CA VAL A 51 0.56 12.15 2.71
C VAL A 51 -0.31 11.01 3.22
N LYS A 52 0.33 9.90 3.59
CA LYS A 52 -0.30 8.77 4.28
C LYS A 52 0.03 8.89 5.77
N HIS A 53 -0.96 9.32 6.55
CA HIS A 53 -0.87 9.46 7.99
C HIS A 53 -1.54 8.28 8.67
N ILE A 54 -0.77 7.48 9.40
CA ILE A 54 -1.22 6.23 10.02
C ILE A 54 -1.12 6.37 11.55
N ARG A 55 -2.21 6.04 12.25
CA ARG A 55 -2.30 5.97 13.70
C ARG A 55 -2.30 4.50 14.12
N MET A 56 -1.25 4.04 14.80
CA MET A 56 -1.16 2.64 15.22
C MET A 56 -1.86 2.36 16.56
N THR A 57 -2.21 3.39 17.32
CA THR A 57 -3.03 3.25 18.53
C THR A 57 -4.50 3.17 18.12
N SER A 58 -5.15 2.03 18.38
CA SER A 58 -6.59 1.90 18.13
C SER A 58 -7.37 2.92 18.95
N THR A 59 -8.29 3.64 18.33
CA THR A 59 -9.41 4.23 19.08
C THR A 59 -10.18 3.08 19.72
N ASP A 60 -10.47 3.21 21.01
CA ASP A 60 -11.12 2.22 21.85
C ASP A 60 -12.32 1.51 21.18
N SER A 61 -12.42 0.21 21.44
CA SER A 61 -13.63 -0.63 21.39
C SER A 61 -14.60 -0.38 20.22
N HIS A 62 -14.43 -1.16 19.15
CA HIS A 62 -15.45 -1.26 18.12
C HIS A 62 -16.73 -1.90 18.71
N PRO A 63 -17.92 -1.28 18.59
CA PRO A 63 -19.16 -1.71 19.27
C PRO A 63 -19.73 -3.08 18.82
N ARG A 64 -19.08 -3.78 17.89
CA ARG A 64 -19.55 -5.06 17.32
C ARG A 64 -18.62 -6.25 17.60
N GLY A 65 -17.58 -6.10 18.44
CA GLY A 65 -16.75 -7.23 18.89
C GLY A 65 -15.91 -7.93 17.80
N TRP A 66 -15.83 -7.37 16.59
CA TRP A 66 -15.12 -7.96 15.44
C TRP A 66 -13.61 -7.64 15.37
N ASN A 67 -13.07 -6.94 16.37
CA ASN A 67 -11.64 -6.80 16.54
C ASN A 67 -11.15 -7.89 17.49
N SER A 68 -10.94 -9.11 16.97
CA SER A 68 -9.99 -10.01 17.64
C SER A 68 -8.62 -9.30 17.66
N ASN A 69 -7.84 -9.50 18.72
CA ASN A 69 -6.49 -8.93 18.85
C ASN A 69 -5.63 -9.22 17.59
N LEU A 70 -5.89 -10.36 16.93
CA LEU A 70 -5.24 -10.79 15.69
C LEU A 70 -5.51 -9.87 14.49
N SER A 71 -6.75 -9.42 14.27
CA SER A 71 -7.09 -8.51 13.16
C SER A 71 -6.40 -7.14 13.32
N HIS A 72 -6.37 -6.63 14.55
CA HIS A 72 -5.66 -5.40 14.90
C HIS A 72 -4.15 -5.53 14.66
N GLN A 73 -3.53 -6.58 15.19
CA GLN A 73 -2.10 -6.85 15.01
C GLN A 73 -1.73 -7.01 13.53
N ARG A 74 -2.56 -7.69 12.74
CA ARG A 74 -2.36 -7.86 11.30
C ARG A 74 -2.35 -6.52 10.56
N LYS A 75 -3.28 -5.61 10.87
CA LYS A 75 -3.34 -4.27 10.27
C LYS A 75 -2.10 -3.45 10.63
N ILE A 76 -1.71 -3.43 11.90
CA ILE A 76 -0.48 -2.75 12.35
C ILE A 76 0.73 -3.29 11.59
N LYS A 77 0.87 -4.62 11.51
CA LYS A 77 1.99 -5.23 10.81
C LYS A 77 1.98 -4.88 9.32
N SER A 78 0.82 -4.79 8.68
CA SER A 78 0.70 -4.35 7.28
C SER A 78 1.27 -2.95 7.09
N TYR A 79 0.89 -1.99 7.94
CA TYR A 79 1.44 -0.63 7.86
C TYR A 79 2.94 -0.57 8.15
N GLN A 80 3.44 -1.40 9.07
CA GLN A 80 4.89 -1.51 9.32
C GLN A 80 5.63 -2.05 8.11
N VAL A 81 5.07 -3.06 7.43
CA VAL A 81 5.66 -3.64 6.22
C VAL A 81 5.62 -2.63 5.08
N GLU A 82 4.51 -1.92 4.88
CA GLU A 82 4.40 -0.85 3.87
C GLU A 82 5.43 0.26 4.13
N THR A 83 5.55 0.71 5.37
CA THR A 83 6.56 1.70 5.76
C THR A 83 7.97 1.18 5.43
N SER A 84 8.25 -0.08 5.75
CA SER A 84 9.54 -0.71 5.46
C SER A 84 9.80 -0.86 3.96
N TRP A 85 8.75 -1.13 3.18
CA TRP A 85 8.81 -1.17 1.71
C TRP A 85 9.27 0.18 1.16
N TYR A 86 8.61 1.28 1.54
CA TYR A 86 9.00 2.59 1.07
C TYR A 86 10.41 2.99 1.55
N CYS A 87 10.75 2.77 2.82
CA CYS A 87 12.04 3.20 3.37
C CYS A 87 13.25 2.39 2.88
N HIS A 88 13.07 1.12 2.49
CA HIS A 88 14.21 0.23 2.22
C HIS A 88 14.22 -0.38 0.81
N TRP A 89 13.05 -0.54 0.20
CA TRP A 89 12.89 -1.35 -1.01
C TRP A 89 12.45 -0.57 -2.23
N SER A 90 11.60 0.45 -2.06
CA SER A 90 10.98 1.22 -3.17
C SER A 90 11.97 1.76 -4.19
N GLN A 91 13.16 2.19 -3.76
CA GLN A 91 14.23 2.70 -4.63
C GLN A 91 14.77 1.68 -5.66
N HIS A 92 14.53 0.38 -5.46
CA HIS A 92 14.89 -0.66 -6.43
C HIS A 92 13.88 -0.77 -7.57
N CYS A 93 12.73 -0.09 -7.46
CA CYS A 93 11.77 0.01 -8.54
C CYS A 93 12.31 0.95 -9.63
N GLY A 94 12.28 0.47 -10.88
CA GLY A 94 12.66 1.27 -12.04
C GLY A 94 11.46 1.87 -12.77
N PRO A 95 11.68 2.52 -13.93
CA PRO A 95 10.62 3.12 -14.75
C PRO A 95 9.51 2.14 -15.16
N LYS A 96 9.82 0.84 -15.29
CA LYS A 96 8.87 -0.22 -15.66
C LYS A 96 8.05 -0.76 -14.49
N THR A 97 8.42 -0.42 -13.26
CA THR A 97 7.76 -0.86 -12.02
C THR A 97 7.43 0.34 -11.17
N ARG A 98 6.91 1.39 -11.82
CA ARG A 98 6.69 2.70 -11.21
C ARG A 98 5.74 2.59 -10.01
N ILE A 99 6.12 3.22 -8.92
CA ILE A 99 5.36 3.42 -7.67
C ILE A 99 5.59 4.85 -7.19
N PRO A 100 4.77 5.46 -6.33
CA PRO A 100 5.04 6.78 -5.77
C PRO A 100 6.44 6.86 -5.14
N GLU A 101 7.17 7.94 -5.40
CA GLU A 101 8.45 8.17 -4.71
C GLU A 101 8.21 8.52 -3.24
N LEU A 102 9.05 7.99 -2.34
CA LEU A 102 9.08 8.41 -0.94
C LEU A 102 9.91 9.70 -0.82
N LEU A 103 9.22 10.82 -0.57
CA LEU A 103 9.83 12.13 -0.38
C LEU A 103 10.29 12.35 1.07
N GLY A 104 9.60 11.73 2.02
CA GLY A 104 9.93 11.85 3.43
C GLY A 104 9.17 10.86 4.30
N PHE A 105 9.74 10.59 5.48
CA PHE A 105 9.19 9.67 6.45
C PHE A 105 9.43 10.18 7.87
N ASP A 106 8.45 9.99 8.75
CA ASP A 106 8.61 10.21 10.19
C ASP A 106 7.77 9.21 10.99
N ARG A 107 8.20 8.99 12.23
CA ARG A 107 7.44 8.26 13.24
C ARG A 107 7.46 9.04 14.55
N HIS A 108 6.29 9.26 15.12
CA HIS A 108 6.14 9.98 16.38
C HIS A 108 4.92 9.49 17.15
N ASN A 109 5.06 9.27 18.46
CA ASN A 109 3.97 8.87 19.37
C ASN A 109 3.10 7.70 18.88
N GLY A 110 3.70 6.68 18.23
CA GLY A 110 2.95 5.55 17.70
C GLY A 110 2.19 5.85 16.39
N GLU A 111 2.44 6.99 15.77
CA GLU A 111 1.94 7.37 14.45
C GLU A 111 3.07 7.33 13.41
N ILE A 112 2.71 7.09 12.16
CA ILE A 112 3.61 7.08 11.02
C ILE A 112 3.15 8.13 10.02
N LEU A 113 4.10 8.82 9.42
CA LEU A 113 3.90 9.72 8.31
C LEU A 113 4.74 9.23 7.13
N LEU A 114 4.10 8.98 5.99
CA LEU A 114 4.76 8.82 4.70
C LEU A 114 4.37 10.01 3.83
N ILE A 115 5.36 10.70 3.28
CA ILE A 115 5.21 11.79 2.33
C ILE A 115 5.60 11.24 0.98
N LEU A 116 4.64 11.12 0.09
CA LEU A 116 4.75 10.46 -1.20
C LEU A 116 4.52 11.47 -2.32
N GLU A 117 5.13 11.18 -3.46
CA GLU A 117 4.81 11.84 -4.72
C GLU A 117 3.30 11.73 -5.07
N ASP A 118 2.73 12.81 -5.61
CA ASP A 118 1.39 12.76 -6.21
C ASP A 118 1.45 12.24 -7.65
N LEU A 119 1.08 10.98 -7.83
CA LEU A 119 1.05 10.34 -9.15
C LEU A 119 0.15 11.06 -10.16
N ASP A 120 -0.89 11.78 -9.73
CA ASP A 120 -1.74 12.53 -10.64
C ASP A 120 -0.97 13.72 -11.25
N ALA A 121 -0.21 14.43 -10.41
CA ALA A 121 0.68 15.52 -10.85
C ALA A 121 1.83 14.99 -11.73
N SER A 122 2.27 13.75 -11.50
CA SER A 122 3.31 13.07 -12.28
C SER A 122 2.80 12.40 -13.57
N GLY A 123 1.57 12.71 -13.99
CA GLY A 123 1.03 12.29 -15.28
C GLY A 123 0.24 10.98 -15.27
N PHE A 124 0.08 10.33 -14.12
CA PHE A 124 -0.69 9.10 -13.93
C PHE A 124 -2.09 9.38 -13.32
N HIS A 125 -2.76 10.42 -13.78
CA HIS A 125 -4.05 10.88 -13.25
C HIS A 125 -5.26 10.00 -13.60
N SER A 126 -5.11 9.03 -14.50
CA SER A 126 -6.25 8.23 -14.96
C SER A 126 -6.51 7.04 -14.03
N ARG A 127 -7.79 6.80 -13.70
CA ARG A 127 -8.26 5.59 -13.00
C ARG A 127 -9.24 4.87 -13.91
N LEU A 128 -8.95 3.61 -14.25
CA LEU A 128 -9.79 2.82 -15.13
C LEU A 128 -10.72 1.91 -14.33
N THR A 129 -11.89 1.63 -14.88
CA THR A 129 -12.87 0.70 -14.29
C THR A 129 -12.96 -0.56 -15.14
N PRO A 130 -13.33 -1.72 -14.56
CA PRO A 130 -13.35 -2.99 -15.30
C PRO A 130 -14.14 -2.93 -16.62
N ASN A 131 -15.23 -2.16 -16.66
CA ASN A 131 -16.09 -2.03 -17.82
C ASN A 131 -15.55 -1.12 -18.93
N ALA A 132 -14.54 -0.29 -18.63
CA ALA A 132 -13.99 0.72 -19.54
C ALA A 132 -12.47 0.57 -19.75
N THR A 133 -11.89 -0.58 -19.38
CA THR A 133 -10.44 -0.80 -19.46
C THR A 133 -10.06 -1.43 -20.79
N PRO A 134 -9.28 -0.74 -21.65
CA PRO A 134 -8.79 -1.32 -22.90
C PRO A 134 -7.79 -2.45 -22.64
N THR A 135 -7.69 -3.39 -23.57
CA THR A 135 -6.74 -4.52 -23.48
C THR A 135 -5.29 -4.07 -23.31
N ASP A 136 -4.88 -2.97 -23.94
CA ASP A 136 -3.52 -2.44 -23.81
C ASP A 136 -3.22 -1.94 -22.39
N ALA A 137 -4.22 -1.40 -21.68
CA ALA A 137 -4.06 -0.99 -20.28
C ALA A 137 -3.91 -2.19 -19.35
N ILE A 138 -4.65 -3.28 -19.60
CA ILE A 138 -4.45 -4.55 -18.89
C ILE A 138 -3.04 -5.10 -19.17
N ARG A 139 -2.57 -5.03 -20.42
CA ARG A 139 -1.21 -5.46 -20.77
C ARG A 139 -0.18 -4.63 -20.01
N ALA A 140 -0.36 -3.32 -19.88
CA ALA A 140 0.53 -2.47 -19.10
C ALA A 140 0.60 -2.86 -17.61
N CYS A 141 -0.53 -3.22 -16.98
CA CYS A 141 -0.53 -3.79 -15.62
C CYS A 141 0.23 -5.12 -15.54
N ILE A 142 0.04 -6.01 -16.51
CA ILE A 142 0.73 -7.31 -16.57
C ILE A 142 2.23 -7.10 -16.77
N ASP A 143 2.63 -6.18 -17.65
CA ASP A 143 4.03 -5.83 -17.88
C ASP A 143 4.65 -5.26 -16.60
N TRP A 144 3.94 -4.38 -15.88
CA TRP A 144 4.39 -3.89 -14.58
C TRP A 144 4.64 -5.05 -13.59
N LEU A 145 3.68 -5.98 -13.46
CA LEU A 145 3.80 -7.14 -12.56
C LEU A 145 4.96 -8.06 -12.96
N ALA A 146 5.12 -8.32 -14.25
CA ALA A 146 6.20 -9.16 -14.75
C ALA A 146 7.57 -8.54 -14.47
N ASN A 147 7.74 -7.24 -14.71
CA ASN A 147 8.98 -6.54 -14.40
C ASN A 147 9.23 -6.45 -12.89
N PHE A 148 8.19 -6.27 -12.08
CA PHE A 148 8.29 -6.24 -10.62
C PHE A 148 8.77 -7.59 -10.08
N HIS A 149 8.11 -8.67 -10.48
CA HIS A 149 8.50 -10.02 -10.08
C HIS A 149 9.91 -10.38 -10.58
N ALA A 150 10.29 -9.99 -11.80
CA ALA A 150 11.63 -10.25 -12.31
C ALA A 150 12.71 -9.49 -11.50
N SER A 151 12.42 -8.25 -11.09
CA SER A 151 13.38 -7.41 -10.34
C SER A 151 13.68 -7.93 -8.94
N PHE A 152 12.73 -8.64 -8.32
CA PHE A 152 12.84 -9.15 -6.95
C PHE A 152 12.91 -10.68 -6.85
N MET A 153 13.07 -11.37 -7.99
CA MET A 153 13.16 -12.82 -8.01
C MET A 153 14.42 -13.31 -7.30
N GLY A 154 14.25 -14.25 -6.37
CA GLY A 154 15.34 -14.81 -5.58
C GLY A 154 15.94 -13.86 -4.54
N VAL A 155 15.33 -12.69 -4.32
CA VAL A 155 15.76 -11.73 -3.31
C VAL A 155 15.12 -12.06 -1.96
N GLU A 156 15.93 -12.11 -0.90
CA GLU A 156 15.43 -12.39 0.45
C GLU A 156 14.77 -11.13 1.07
N PRO A 157 13.49 -11.21 1.50
CA PRO A 157 12.81 -10.08 2.11
C PRO A 157 13.37 -9.77 3.51
N THR A 158 13.87 -8.55 3.70
CA THR A 158 14.22 -8.00 5.01
C THR A 158 13.20 -6.94 5.41
N HIS A 159 12.76 -6.97 6.68
CA HIS A 159 11.73 -6.07 7.23
C HIS A 159 10.32 -6.14 6.59
N LEU A 160 10.13 -6.97 5.56
CA LEU A 160 8.84 -7.25 4.93
C LEU A 160 8.17 -8.50 5.53
N TRP A 161 7.06 -8.93 4.91
CA TRP A 161 6.49 -10.25 5.17
C TRP A 161 7.48 -11.33 4.71
N LYS A 162 7.69 -12.36 5.54
CA LYS A 162 8.55 -13.49 5.19
C LYS A 162 7.89 -14.44 4.19
N THR A 163 6.58 -14.58 4.29
CA THR A 163 5.79 -15.49 3.46
C THR A 163 4.58 -14.73 2.94
N GLY A 164 4.40 -14.75 1.62
CA GLY A 164 3.29 -14.09 0.95
C GLY A 164 3.13 -12.61 1.34
N THR A 165 1.88 -12.20 1.46
CA THR A 165 1.47 -10.92 2.06
C THR A 165 0.52 -11.21 3.22
N TYR A 166 -0.38 -10.31 3.63
CA TYR A 166 -1.36 -10.63 4.69
C TYR A 166 -2.49 -11.61 4.25
N TRP A 167 -2.34 -12.27 3.08
CA TRP A 167 -3.29 -13.22 2.49
C TRP A 167 -2.87 -14.70 2.60
N HIS A 168 -1.80 -15.03 3.33
CA HIS A 168 -1.38 -16.44 3.51
C HIS A 168 -2.22 -17.18 4.58
N LEU A 169 -2.26 -18.52 4.49
CA LEU A 169 -3.22 -19.34 5.24
C LEU A 169 -3.12 -19.16 6.77
N GLU A 170 -1.90 -19.07 7.31
CA GLU A 170 -1.66 -18.88 8.75
C GLU A 170 -2.28 -17.57 9.29
N THR A 171 -2.40 -16.51 8.47
CA THR A 171 -3.08 -15.26 8.86
C THR A 171 -4.60 -15.33 8.82
N ARG A 172 -5.17 -16.48 8.44
CA ARG A 172 -6.58 -16.71 8.15
C ARG A 172 -7.13 -17.97 8.84
N SER A 173 -6.55 -18.37 9.97
CA SER A 173 -6.94 -19.58 10.69
C SER A 173 -8.41 -19.55 11.16
N GLU A 174 -8.91 -18.39 11.60
CA GLU A 174 -10.32 -18.19 11.99
C GLU A 174 -11.26 -18.31 10.77
N GLU A 175 -10.89 -17.68 9.64
CA GLU A 175 -11.63 -17.77 8.39
C GLU A 175 -11.63 -19.21 7.83
N LEU A 176 -10.51 -19.93 7.90
CA LEU A 176 -10.42 -21.34 7.52
C LEU A 176 -11.29 -22.23 8.41
N ALA A 177 -11.28 -21.99 9.72
CA ALA A 177 -12.09 -22.75 10.68
C ALA A 177 -13.59 -22.56 10.43
N SER A 178 -14.02 -21.35 10.04
CA SER A 178 -15.43 -21.03 9.74
C SER A 178 -15.88 -21.37 8.32
N LEU A 179 -14.96 -21.78 7.43
CA LEU A 179 -15.27 -22.14 6.06
C LEU A 179 -16.22 -23.37 5.99
N SER A 180 -17.36 -23.20 5.33
CA SER A 180 -18.38 -24.24 5.12
C SER A 180 -18.04 -25.21 3.98
N ASP A 181 -17.21 -24.77 3.03
CA ASP A 181 -16.69 -25.61 1.96
C ASP A 181 -15.62 -26.56 2.51
N ASN A 182 -16.06 -27.78 2.83
CA ASN A 182 -15.20 -28.81 3.41
C ASN A 182 -14.11 -29.29 2.46
N GLU A 183 -14.34 -29.26 1.14
CA GLU A 183 -13.33 -29.71 0.17
C GLU A 183 -12.22 -28.66 0.07
N LEU A 184 -12.58 -27.38 -0.05
CA LEU A 184 -11.60 -26.30 0.00
C LEU A 184 -10.85 -26.25 1.32
N LYS A 185 -11.54 -26.45 2.45
CA LYS A 185 -10.94 -26.47 3.78
C LYS A 185 -9.89 -27.58 3.95
N LYS A 186 -10.16 -28.78 3.41
CA LYS A 186 -9.19 -29.89 3.40
C LYS A 186 -8.03 -29.64 2.45
N ALA A 187 -8.27 -28.98 1.32
CA ALA A 187 -7.24 -28.68 0.33
C ALA A 187 -6.30 -27.54 0.76
N ALA A 188 -6.75 -26.62 1.62
CA ALA A 188 -6.04 -25.41 1.96
C ALA A 188 -4.59 -25.62 2.47
N PRO A 189 -4.30 -26.55 3.40
CA PRO A 189 -2.91 -26.79 3.84
C PRO A 189 -2.00 -27.28 2.70
N THR A 190 -2.54 -28.12 1.80
CA THR A 190 -1.79 -28.61 0.64
C THR A 190 -1.48 -27.48 -0.34
N LEU A 191 -2.45 -26.60 -0.60
CA LEU A 191 -2.26 -25.43 -1.47
C LEU A 191 -1.22 -24.48 -0.89
N ASP A 192 -1.27 -24.22 0.42
CA ASP A 192 -0.28 -23.39 1.13
C ASP A 192 1.14 -23.98 1.02
N GLN A 193 1.28 -25.30 1.18
CA GLN A 193 2.56 -25.99 0.99
C GLN A 193 3.08 -25.88 -0.45
N ILE A 194 2.20 -26.03 -1.45
CA ILE A 194 2.57 -25.90 -2.87
C ILE A 194 3.08 -24.47 -3.16
N LEU A 195 2.37 -23.46 -2.67
CA LEU A 195 2.73 -22.05 -2.86
C LEU A 195 4.05 -21.70 -2.16
N THR A 196 4.24 -22.14 -0.92
CA THR A 196 5.47 -21.89 -0.16
C THR A 196 6.68 -22.64 -0.71
N SER A 197 6.47 -23.76 -1.43
CA SER A 197 7.53 -24.58 -2.02
C SER A 197 7.83 -24.25 -3.48
N THR A 198 7.23 -23.20 -4.07
CA THR A 198 7.51 -22.87 -5.48
C THR A 198 8.96 -22.45 -5.68
N ALA A 199 9.56 -22.89 -6.79
CA ALA A 199 10.97 -22.62 -7.11
C ALA A 199 11.27 -21.14 -7.37
N HIS A 200 10.26 -20.39 -7.81
CA HIS A 200 10.40 -18.98 -8.17
C HIS A 200 9.72 -18.10 -7.12
N GLN A 201 10.44 -17.82 -6.04
CA GLN A 201 10.03 -16.87 -5.01
C GLN A 201 10.44 -15.45 -5.42
N THR A 202 9.55 -14.49 -5.18
CA THR A 202 9.76 -13.06 -5.45
C THR A 202 8.94 -12.23 -4.46
N LEU A 203 9.30 -10.97 -4.30
CA LEU A 203 8.37 -9.99 -3.72
C LEU A 203 7.16 -9.82 -4.64
N VAL A 204 6.00 -9.59 -4.03
CA VAL A 204 4.72 -9.35 -4.72
C VAL A 204 4.10 -8.06 -4.20
N HIS A 205 3.31 -7.36 -5.03
CA HIS A 205 2.59 -6.16 -4.60
C HIS A 205 1.61 -6.45 -3.45
N GLY A 206 0.93 -7.60 -3.48
CA GLY A 206 0.04 -8.05 -2.41
C GLY A 206 -1.44 -7.67 -2.53
N ASP A 207 -1.79 -6.70 -3.38
CA ASP A 207 -3.17 -6.33 -3.70
C ASP A 207 -3.26 -5.73 -5.11
N ALA A 208 -2.70 -6.45 -6.09
CA ALA A 208 -2.63 -6.01 -7.48
C ALA A 208 -4.02 -6.12 -8.16
N LYS A 209 -4.87 -5.14 -7.90
CA LYS A 209 -6.18 -4.96 -8.54
C LYS A 209 -6.19 -3.69 -9.37
N LEU A 210 -7.06 -3.61 -10.37
CA LEU A 210 -7.13 -2.47 -11.30
C LEU A 210 -7.22 -1.11 -10.58
N ALA A 211 -7.93 -1.04 -9.45
CA ALA A 211 -8.07 0.18 -8.65
C ALA A 211 -6.75 0.69 -8.04
N ASN A 212 -5.76 -0.19 -7.89
CA ASN A 212 -4.44 0.12 -7.33
C ASN A 212 -3.42 0.48 -8.43
N PHE A 213 -3.87 0.58 -9.70
CA PHE A 213 -3.06 1.10 -10.80
C PHE A 213 -3.56 2.49 -11.23
N CYS A 214 -2.61 3.41 -11.29
CA CYS A 214 -2.76 4.75 -11.83
C CYS A 214 -2.21 4.76 -13.26
N PHE A 215 -2.97 5.29 -14.21
CA PHE A 215 -2.64 5.20 -15.63
C PHE A 215 -2.21 6.57 -16.16
N SER A 216 -1.21 6.54 -17.03
CA SER A 216 -0.91 7.67 -17.91
C SER A 216 -2.10 8.01 -18.81
N ARG A 217 -2.13 9.22 -19.37
CA ARG A 217 -3.17 9.65 -20.31
C ARG A 217 -3.33 8.71 -21.51
N SER A 218 -2.24 8.09 -21.97
CA SER A 218 -2.26 7.15 -23.09
C SER A 218 -2.83 5.77 -22.71
N GLY A 219 -2.91 5.46 -21.41
CA GLY A 219 -3.26 4.14 -20.88
C GLY A 219 -2.18 3.07 -21.09
N LYS A 220 -1.00 3.43 -21.61
CA LYS A 220 0.07 2.47 -21.94
C LYS A 220 1.13 2.33 -20.85
N ASP A 221 1.25 3.35 -20.01
CA ASP A 221 2.14 3.33 -18.84
C ASP A 221 1.30 3.35 -17.56
N VAL A 222 1.76 2.62 -16.54
CA VAL A 222 1.09 2.49 -15.25
C VAL A 222 2.06 2.70 -14.09
N ALA A 223 1.53 3.24 -13.00
CA ALA A 223 2.16 3.28 -11.70
C ALA A 223 1.26 2.56 -10.70
N ALA A 224 1.82 1.68 -9.87
CA ALA A 224 1.06 0.97 -8.84
C ALA A 224 1.14 1.73 -7.50
N GLY A 225 0.05 1.76 -6.75
CA GLY A 225 -0.02 2.36 -5.42
C GLY A 225 -1.14 1.75 -4.57
N ASP A 226 -1.12 2.00 -3.27
CA ASP A 226 -2.13 1.57 -2.28
C ASP A 226 -2.12 2.49 -1.04
#